data_AF-A0A2V8CQK4-F1
#
_entry.id   AF-A0A2V8CQK4-F1
#
_cell.length_a   1.000
_cell.length_b   1.000
_cell.length_c   1.000
_cell.angle_alpha   90.00
_cell.angle_beta   90.00
_cell.angle_gamma   90.00
#
_symmetry.space_group_name_H-M   'P 1'
#
loop_
_entity.id
_entity.type
_entity.pdbx_description
1 polymer ?
#
loop_
_entity_poly.entity_id
_entity_poly.type
_entity_poly.pdbx_seq_one_letter_code
_entity_poly.pdbx_strand_id
1 'polypeptide(L)'
;MQRPVDSHHVAKYFFIHLPETTPLKRLVWIAHQRWAIEQQYQQLKDELGLDHFEGRSYPGWNRHVALTAVAYTFLQQERRHTRGTPLTFPAVRALVCEIFTALYFAANPKQLDYIIQLRRKLPLRI
;
A
#
# COMPACT_ATOMS: atom_id res chain seq x y z
N MET A 1 -3.12 -9.91 19.80
CA MET A 1 -3.23 -11.39 19.86
C MET A 1 -4.61 -11.74 20.37
N GLN A 2 -5.45 -12.39 19.56
CA GLN A 2 -6.80 -12.80 19.96
C GLN A 2 -6.87 -14.32 19.82
N ARG A 3 -7.03 -15.03 20.94
CA ARG A 3 -7.18 -16.49 20.99
C ARG A 3 -8.68 -16.80 20.88
N PRO A 4 -9.14 -17.61 19.92
CA PRO A 4 -10.53 -18.01 19.88
C PRO A 4 -10.75 -19.14 20.89
N VAL A 5 -11.74 -18.96 21.76
CA VAL A 5 -12.35 -20.02 22.55
C VAL A 5 -13.75 -20.19 21.99
N ASP A 6 -13.95 -21.35 21.38
CA ASP A 6 -15.20 -21.97 20.93
C ASP A 6 -16.00 -21.35 19.76
N SER A 7 -16.50 -22.27 18.95
CA SER A 7 -17.06 -22.08 17.62
C SER A 7 -18.58 -21.98 17.65
N HIS A 8 -19.11 -20.80 18.01
CA HIS A 8 -20.44 -20.29 17.61
C HIS A 8 -20.40 -18.76 17.68
N HIS A 9 -20.47 -18.07 16.53
CA HIS A 9 -20.37 -16.60 16.37
C HIS A 9 -19.21 -15.91 17.14
N VAL A 10 -18.11 -15.63 16.44
CA VAL A 10 -16.98 -14.86 17.03
C VAL A 10 -17.41 -13.41 17.26
N ALA A 11 -17.87 -13.11 18.48
CA ALA A 11 -18.12 -11.75 18.93
C ALA A 11 -16.79 -11.00 19.11
N LYS A 12 -16.68 -9.81 18.52
CA LYS A 12 -15.51 -8.93 18.68
C LYS A 12 -15.83 -7.88 19.73
N TYR A 13 -15.04 -7.84 20.80
CA TYR A 13 -15.14 -6.84 21.86
C TYR A 13 -14.12 -5.74 21.64
N PHE A 14 -14.51 -4.49 21.91
CA PHE A 14 -13.66 -3.30 21.83
C PHE A 14 -13.69 -2.57 23.16
N PHE A 15 -12.52 -2.19 23.67
CA PHE A 15 -12.41 -1.30 24.81
C PHE A 15 -12.34 0.15 24.31
N ILE A 16 -13.20 1.01 24.84
CA ILE A 16 -13.29 2.42 24.45
C ILE A 16 -13.29 3.30 25.69
N HIS A 17 -12.60 4.43 25.60
CA HIS A 17 -12.59 5.47 26.63
C HIS A 17 -13.18 6.75 26.02
N LEU A 18 -14.51 6.79 25.89
CA LEU A 18 -15.29 7.85 25.25
C LEU A 18 -16.51 8.18 26.14
N PRO A 19 -17.05 9.42 26.09
CA PRO A 19 -18.25 9.77 26.84
C PRO A 19 -19.43 8.85 26.51
N GLU A 20 -20.28 8.57 27.50
CA GLU A 20 -21.47 7.70 27.34
C GLU A 20 -22.46 8.23 26.29
N THR A 21 -22.43 9.54 26.04
CA THR A 21 -23.25 10.22 25.02
C THR A 21 -22.76 9.96 23.58
N THR A 22 -21.65 9.24 23.39
CA THR A 22 -21.09 8.97 22.07
C THR A 22 -21.99 8.01 21.29
N PRO A 23 -22.46 8.38 20.08
CA PRO A 23 -23.38 7.54 19.33
C PRO A 23 -22.69 6.24 18.85
N LEU A 24 -23.43 5.12 18.87
CA LEU A 24 -22.94 3.81 18.45
C LEU A 24 -22.29 3.83 17.06
N LYS A 25 -22.87 4.59 16.11
CA LYS A 25 -22.31 4.77 14.76
C LYS A 25 -20.87 5.29 14.79
N ARG A 26 -20.56 6.23 15.71
CA ARG A 26 -19.21 6.76 15.89
C ARG A 26 -18.28 5.71 16.49
N LEU A 27 -18.75 4.95 17.47
CA LEU A 27 -17.98 3.85 18.08
C LEU A 27 -17.58 2.79 17.05
N VAL A 28 -18.53 2.34 16.23
CA VAL A 28 -18.28 1.40 15.14
C VAL A 28 -17.31 2.00 14.12
N TRP A 29 -17.49 3.27 13.73
CA TRP A 29 -16.57 3.92 12.80
C TRP A 29 -15.13 3.95 13.33
N ILE A 30 -14.93 4.32 14.61
CA ILE A 30 -13.61 4.34 15.27
C ILE A 30 -13.02 2.92 15.33
N ALA A 31 -13.81 1.94 15.78
CA ALA A 31 -13.38 0.54 15.90
C ALA A 31 -12.87 -0.03 14.56
N HIS A 32 -13.44 0.42 13.44
CA HIS A 32 -13.06 -0.01 12.10
C HIS A 32 -11.97 0.86 11.43
N GLN A 33 -11.49 1.95 12.04
CA GLN A 33 -10.40 2.76 11.48
C GLN A 33 -9.06 2.03 11.41
N ARG A 34 -8.89 0.92 12.15
CA ARG A 34 -7.65 0.13 12.15
C ARG A 34 -7.22 -0.28 10.73
N TRP A 35 -8.18 -0.64 9.88
CA TRP A 35 -7.88 -1.04 8.50
C TRP A 35 -7.32 0.12 7.67
N ALA A 36 -7.82 1.35 7.87
CA ALA A 36 -7.28 2.51 7.17
C ALA A 36 -5.81 2.78 7.54
N ILE A 37 -5.44 2.55 8.80
CA ILE A 37 -4.06 2.64 9.28
C ILE A 37 -3.19 1.56 8.62
N GLU A 38 -3.65 0.31 8.59
CA GLU A 38 -2.93 -0.79 7.92
C GLU A 38 -2.70 -0.48 6.44
N GLN A 39 -3.74 -0.01 5.75
CA GLN A 39 -3.67 0.38 4.35
C GLN A 39 -2.67 1.51 4.12
N GLN A 40 -2.63 2.52 5.00
CA GLN A 40 -1.65 3.59 4.94
C GLN A 40 -0.22 3.07 5.15
N TYR A 41 0.01 2.17 6.11
CA TYR A 41 1.32 1.57 6.31
C TYR A 41 1.78 0.74 5.10
N GLN A 42 0.87 -0.01 4.48
CA GLN A 42 1.18 -0.76 3.26
C GLN A 42 1.61 0.18 2.14
N GLN A 43 0.89 1.28 1.94
CA GLN A 43 1.24 2.29 0.94
C GLN A 43 2.58 2.98 1.23
N LEU A 44 2.85 3.31 2.48
CA LEU A 44 4.14 3.90 2.88
C LEU A 44 5.32 2.97 2.55
N LYS A 45 5.17 1.66 2.73
CA LYS A 45 6.19 0.68 2.38
C LYS A 45 6.29 0.48 0.87
N ASP A 46 5.23 -0.05 0.27
CA ASP A 46 5.25 -0.52 -1.12
C ASP A 46 5.45 0.62 -2.13
N GLU A 47 4.88 1.80 -1.85
CA GLU A 47 4.81 2.89 -2.82
C GLU A 47 5.81 4.00 -2.53
N LEU A 48 6.21 4.18 -1.26
CA LEU A 48 7.09 5.27 -0.82
C LEU A 48 8.42 4.79 -0.21
N GLY A 49 8.63 3.48 -0.11
CA GLY A 49 9.90 2.90 0.33
C GLY A 49 10.20 3.13 1.82
N LEU A 50 9.19 3.17 2.68
CA LEU A 50 9.39 3.27 4.14
C LEU A 50 10.34 2.18 4.66
N ASP A 51 10.28 0.99 4.08
CA ASP A 51 11.12 -0.17 4.40
C ASP A 51 12.41 -0.27 3.55
N HIS A 52 12.67 0.68 2.65
CA HIS A 52 13.92 0.76 1.88
C HIS A 52 15.06 1.46 2.63
N PHE A 53 14.91 1.73 3.92
CA PHE A 53 15.97 2.34 4.71
C PHE A 53 17.10 1.34 5.01
N GLU A 54 18.34 1.74 4.72
CA GLU A 54 19.52 0.86 4.85
C GLU A 54 19.99 0.56 6.29
N GLY A 55 19.38 1.17 7.31
CA GLY A 55 19.67 0.83 8.72
C GLY A 55 20.92 1.47 9.32
N ARG A 56 21.57 2.42 8.64
CA ARG A 56 22.92 2.91 9.03
C ARG A 56 23.00 3.75 10.32
N SER A 57 21.94 4.49 10.66
CA SER A 57 21.92 5.32 11.87
C SER A 57 20.50 5.68 12.30
N TYR A 58 20.30 5.92 13.60
CA TYR A 58 19.01 6.37 14.14
C TYR A 58 18.56 7.75 13.61
N PRO A 59 19.44 8.78 13.52
CA PRO A 59 19.05 10.05 12.91
C PRO A 59 18.67 9.91 11.43
N GLY A 60 19.37 9.03 10.69
CA GLY A 60 19.04 8.72 9.29
C GLY A 60 17.66 8.08 9.17
N TRP A 61 17.37 7.11 10.05
CA TRP A 61 16.06 6.46 10.10
C TRP A 61 14.95 7.46 10.41
N ASN A 62 15.15 8.34 11.40
CA ASN A 62 14.16 9.33 11.78
C ASN A 62 13.82 10.29 10.62
N ARG A 63 14.85 10.78 9.91
CA ARG A 63 14.66 11.61 8.70
C ARG A 63 13.93 10.86 7.59
N HIS A 64 14.28 9.59 7.36
CA HIS A 64 13.63 8.74 6.36
C HIS A 64 12.13 8.56 6.65
N VAL A 65 11.78 8.22 7.88
CA VAL A 65 10.38 8.07 8.31
C VAL A 65 9.62 9.39 8.19
N ALA A 66 10.24 10.52 8.57
CA ALA A 66 9.62 11.84 8.44
C ALA A 66 9.38 12.21 6.97
N LEU A 67 10.38 12.04 6.09
CA LEU A 67 10.26 12.36 4.67
C LEU A 67 9.21 11.50 3.97
N THR A 68 9.19 10.20 4.23
CA THR A 68 8.18 9.28 3.66
C THR A 68 6.78 9.62 4.14
N ALA A 69 6.60 10.01 5.41
CA ALA A 69 5.33 10.50 5.93
C ALA A 69 4.87 11.81 5.27
N VAL A 70 5.78 12.79 5.10
CA VAL A 70 5.48 14.06 4.43
C VAL A 70 5.08 13.82 2.98
N ALA A 71 5.84 13.02 2.24
CA ALA A 71 5.53 12.64 0.86
C ALA A 71 4.14 11.98 0.74
N TYR A 72 3.81 11.07 1.67
CA TYR A 72 2.48 10.46 1.73
C TYR A 72 1.38 11.51 1.88
N THR A 73 1.52 12.43 2.85
CA THR A 73 0.51 13.47 3.08
C THR A 73 0.33 14.40 1.88
N PHE A 74 1.44 14.77 1.24
CA PHE A 74 1.42 15.59 0.03
C PHE A 74 0.66 14.88 -1.10
N LEU A 75 0.99 13.62 -1.40
CA LEU A 75 0.32 12.87 -2.46
C LEU A 75 -1.16 12.62 -2.17
N GLN A 76 -1.52 12.41 -0.91
CA GLN A 76 -2.93 12.27 -0.52
C GLN A 76 -3.69 13.59 -0.65
N GLN A 77 -3.03 14.72 -0.41
CA GLN A 77 -3.59 16.04 -0.63
C GLN A 77 -3.78 16.29 -2.13
N GLU A 78 -2.77 16.04 -2.96
CA GLU A 78 -2.88 16.14 -4.42
C GLU A 78 -4.02 15.28 -4.98
N ARG A 79 -4.14 14.04 -4.50
CA ARG A 79 -5.25 13.16 -4.87
C ARG A 79 -6.62 13.78 -4.58
N ARG A 80 -6.77 14.53 -3.49
CA ARG A 80 -8.02 15.23 -3.13
C ARG A 80 -8.26 16.47 -3.99
N HIS A 81 -7.21 17.10 -4.51
CA HIS A 81 -7.30 18.26 -5.40
C HIS A 81 -7.63 17.87 -6.85
N THR A 82 -7.29 16.66 -7.28
CA THR A 82 -7.59 16.19 -8.64
C THR A 82 -9.08 16.19 -8.95
N ARG A 83 -9.47 16.97 -9.97
CA ARG A 83 -10.84 16.97 -10.53
C ARG A 83 -11.00 15.76 -11.45
N GLY A 84 -11.53 14.66 -10.94
CA GLY A 84 -11.74 13.41 -11.68
C GLY A 84 -11.84 12.21 -10.75
N THR A 85 -11.83 10.99 -11.29
CA THR A 85 -11.67 9.78 -10.49
C THR A 85 -10.23 9.69 -9.98
N PRO A 86 -9.98 9.86 -8.67
CA PRO A 86 -8.62 9.84 -8.15
C PRO A 86 -8.03 8.44 -8.28
N LEU A 87 -6.89 8.32 -8.97
CA LEU A 87 -6.17 7.05 -9.04
C LEU A 87 -5.60 6.68 -7.67
N THR A 88 -5.72 5.41 -7.32
CA THR A 88 -5.08 4.84 -6.13
C THR A 88 -3.58 4.69 -6.37
N PHE A 89 -2.74 4.69 -5.32
CA PHE A 89 -1.30 4.50 -5.50
C PHE A 89 -0.94 3.21 -6.24
N PRO A 90 -1.58 2.05 -5.94
CA PRO A 90 -1.33 0.85 -6.72
C PRO A 90 -1.67 1.00 -8.21
N ALA A 91 -2.71 1.77 -8.56
CA ALA A 91 -3.06 2.04 -9.95
C ALA A 91 -2.03 2.95 -10.64
N VAL A 92 -1.53 3.98 -9.95
CA VAL A 92 -0.45 4.83 -10.47
C VAL A 92 0.81 4.02 -10.70
N ARG A 93 1.21 3.19 -9.73
CA ARG A 93 2.36 2.29 -9.87
C ARG A 93 2.20 1.34 -11.05
N ALA A 94 1.02 0.72 -11.21
CA ALA A 94 0.75 -0.16 -12.34
C ALA A 94 0.95 0.56 -13.69
N LEU A 95 0.39 1.76 -13.86
CA LEU A 95 0.55 2.57 -15.07
C LEU A 95 2.02 2.94 -15.32
N VAL A 96 2.74 3.36 -14.28
CA VAL A 96 4.15 3.70 -14.38
C VAL A 96 4.97 2.48 -14.79
N CYS A 97 4.72 1.32 -14.17
CA CYS A 97 5.37 0.06 -14.54
C CYS A 97 5.07 -0.33 -15.99
N GLU A 98 3.83 -0.19 -16.46
CA GLU A 98 3.46 -0.45 -17.86
C GLU A 98 4.22 0.47 -18.82
N ILE A 99 4.27 1.77 -18.53
CA ILE A 99 5.01 2.75 -19.34
C ILE A 99 6.49 2.39 -19.39
N PHE A 100 7.14 2.16 -18.25
CA PHE A 100 8.55 1.80 -18.21
C PHE A 100 8.83 0.47 -18.93
N THR A 101 7.95 -0.51 -18.76
CA THR A 101 8.08 -1.81 -19.44
C THR A 101 7.97 -1.65 -20.95
N ALA A 102 6.99 -0.88 -21.42
CA ALA A 102 6.82 -0.59 -22.84
C ALA A 102 8.04 0.18 -23.41
N LEU A 103 8.51 1.21 -22.71
CA LEU A 103 9.71 1.97 -23.10
C LEU A 103 10.97 1.09 -23.13
N TYR A 104 11.14 0.22 -22.14
CA TYR A 104 12.26 -0.70 -22.05
C TYR A 104 12.32 -1.64 -23.27
N PHE A 105 11.17 -2.20 -23.66
CA PHE A 105 11.09 -3.06 -24.86
C PHE A 105 11.21 -2.29 -26.17
N ALA A 106 10.64 -1.08 -26.24
CA ALA A 106 10.82 -0.22 -27.41
C ALA A 106 12.29 0.15 -27.63
N ALA A 107 13.04 0.40 -26.55
CA ALA A 107 14.46 0.69 -26.61
C ALA A 107 15.34 -0.56 -26.88
N ASN A 108 14.85 -1.76 -26.55
CA ASN A 108 15.61 -3.01 -26.66
C ASN A 108 14.83 -4.11 -27.40
N PRO A 109 14.56 -3.96 -28.70
CA PRO A 109 13.66 -4.87 -29.44
C PRO A 109 14.14 -6.33 -29.45
N LYS A 110 15.46 -6.56 -29.44
CA LYS A 110 16.04 -7.91 -29.40
C LYS A 110 15.69 -8.69 -28.12
N GLN A 111 15.42 -8.00 -27.01
CA GLN A 111 15.05 -8.66 -25.76
C GLN A 111 13.62 -9.20 -25.80
N LEU A 112 12.72 -8.54 -26.52
CA LEU A 112 11.36 -9.03 -26.73
C LEU A 112 11.38 -10.35 -27.53
N ASP A 113 12.18 -10.38 -28.60
CA ASP A 113 12.38 -11.60 -29.39
C ASP A 113 12.96 -12.75 -28.55
N TYR A 114 13.92 -12.43 -27.67
CA TYR A 114 14.51 -13.39 -26.74
C TYR A 114 13.47 -13.97 -25.76
N ILE A 115 12.62 -13.12 -25.17
CA ILE A 115 11.56 -13.57 -24.26
C ILE A 115 10.52 -14.43 -24.99
N ILE A 116 10.11 -14.04 -26.21
CA ILE A 116 9.18 -14.83 -27.04
C ILE A 116 9.79 -16.20 -27.38
N GLN A 117 11.08 -16.25 -27.70
CA GLN A 117 11.79 -17.49 -27.95
C GLN A 117 11.89 -18.38 -26.70
N LEU A 118 12.20 -17.80 -25.53
CA LEU A 118 12.23 -18.52 -24.27
C LEU A 118 10.86 -19.12 -23.92
N ARG A 119 9.77 -18.37 -24.09
CA ARG A 119 8.40 -18.87 -23.88
C ARG A 119 8.06 -20.05 -24.78
N ARG A 120 8.56 -20.07 -26.02
CA ARG A 120 8.35 -21.19 -26.96
C ARG A 120 9.19 -22.43 -26.61
N LYS A 121 10.36 -22.25 -26.00
CA LYS A 121 11.32 -23.33 -25.71
C LYS A 121 11.14 -23.95 -24.33
N LEU A 122 10.63 -23.21 -23.35
CA LEU A 122 10.38 -23.71 -22.01
C LEU A 122 8.96 -24.28 -21.94
N PRO A 123 8.76 -25.57 -21.64
CA PRO A 123 7.44 -26.10 -21.29
C PRO A 123 7.09 -25.52 -19.92
N LEU A 124 6.53 -24.31 -19.90
CA LEU A 124 5.94 -23.75 -18.70
C LEU A 124 4.74 -24.65 -18.36
N ARG A 125 4.94 -25.57 -17.40
CA ARG A 125 3.86 -26.23 -16.68
C ARG A 125 3.15 -25.12 -15.89
N ILE A 126 2.12 -24.56 -16.49
CA ILE A 126 1.08 -23.80 -15.80
C ILE A 126 -0.03 -24.79 -15.49
#